data_AF-A0ABD3ABP8-F1
#
_entry.id   AF-A0ABD3ABP8-F1
#
_cell.length_a   1.000
_cell.length_b   1.000
_cell.length_c   1.000
_cell.angle_alpha   90.00
_cell.angle_beta   90.00
_cell.angle_gamma   90.00
#
_symmetry.space_group_name_H-M   'P 1'
#
loop_
_entity.id
_entity.type
_entity.pdbx_description
1 polymer ?
#
loop_
_entity_poly.entity_id
_entity_poly.type
_entity_poly.pdbx_seq_one_letter_code
_entity_poly.pdbx_strand_id
1 'polypeptide(L)'
;MATALNKLINDINALKAVKRKKETAENEFRRIYDLMKQIGCVSINNVAELKRLKTVMDSKLVNEKFNGFVVVYNCPEAVALGREMGFTINNSDEVEGFKGI
;
A
#
# COMPACT_ATOMS: atom_id res chain seq x y z
N MET A 1 29.24 17.18 -32.07
CA MET A 1 29.07 15.77 -31.66
C MET A 1 29.08 15.56 -30.13
N ALA A 2 29.83 16.33 -29.33
CA ALA A 2 29.90 16.15 -27.86
C ALA A 2 28.58 16.38 -27.08
N THR A 3 27.67 17.20 -27.60
CA THR A 3 26.43 17.61 -26.90
C THR A 3 25.38 16.52 -26.78
N ALA A 4 25.26 15.65 -27.79
CA ALA A 4 24.30 14.54 -27.78
C ALA A 4 24.71 13.43 -26.80
N LEU A 5 26.02 13.16 -26.71
CA LEU A 5 26.57 12.17 -25.78
C LEU A 5 26.38 12.60 -24.31
N ASN A 6 26.64 13.88 -24.00
CA ASN A 6 26.42 14.41 -22.65
C ASN A 6 24.94 14.38 -22.24
N LYS A 7 24.02 14.62 -23.18
CA LYS A 7 22.57 14.50 -22.92
C LYS A 7 22.19 13.06 -22.58
N LEU A 8 22.69 12.08 -23.34
CA LEU A 8 22.47 10.65 -23.10
C LEU A 8 22.98 10.19 -21.72
N ILE A 9 24.15 10.67 -21.31
CA ILE A 9 24.71 10.35 -19.98
C ILE A 9 23.83 10.91 -18.86
N ASN A 10 23.33 12.14 -19.02
CA ASN A 10 22.43 12.76 -18.04
C ASN A 10 21.08 12.00 -17.94
N ASP A 11 20.52 11.60 -19.07
CA ASP A 11 19.27 10.83 -19.11
C ASP A 11 19.44 9.45 -18.43
N ILE A 12 20.57 8.77 -18.65
CA ILE A 12 20.90 7.50 -17.98
C ILE A 12 21.03 7.69 -16.46
N ASN A 13 21.65 8.78 -16.01
CA ASN A 13 21.80 9.07 -14.59
C ASN A 13 20.45 9.40 -13.93
N ALA A 14 19.58 10.13 -14.63
CA ALA A 14 18.21 10.38 -14.18
C ALA A 14 17.42 9.07 -14.03
N LEU A 15 17.51 8.17 -15.02
CA LEU A 15 16.85 6.85 -14.96
C LEU A 15 17.36 6.00 -13.80
N LYS A 16 18.67 5.99 -13.55
CA LYS A 16 19.27 5.30 -12.39
C LYS A 16 18.76 5.88 -11.06
N ALA A 17 18.60 7.20 -10.96
CA ALA A 17 18.04 7.84 -9.77
C ALA A 17 16.57 7.45 -9.54
N VAL A 18 15.75 7.40 -10.60
CA VAL A 18 14.37 6.93 -10.53
C VAL A 18 14.31 5.47 -10.08
N LYS A 19 15.19 4.60 -10.62
CA LYS A 19 15.27 3.20 -10.21
C LYS A 19 15.58 3.05 -8.71
N ARG A 20 16.57 3.80 -8.20
CA ARG A 20 16.90 3.78 -6.76
C ARG A 20 15.73 4.25 -5.90
N LYS A 21 15.04 5.33 -6.30
CA LYS A 21 13.84 5.82 -5.58
C LYS A 21 12.74 4.76 -5.54
N LYS A 22 12.56 4.01 -6.65
CA LYS A 22 11.61 2.89 -6.69
C LYS A 22 12.00 1.79 -5.71
N GLU A 23 13.26 1.37 -5.70
CA GLU A 23 13.76 0.33 -4.77
C GLU A 23 13.64 0.77 -3.29
N THR A 24 13.91 2.05 -2.99
CA THR A 24 13.71 2.61 -1.64
C THR A 24 12.23 2.57 -1.24
N ALA A 25 11.34 3.03 -2.13
CA ALA A 25 9.91 2.99 -1.87
C ALA A 25 9.42 1.55 -1.65
N GLU A 26 9.83 0.60 -2.49
CA GLU A 26 9.48 -0.82 -2.34
C GLU A 26 9.95 -1.41 -1.00
N ASN A 27 11.15 -1.05 -0.53
CA ASN A 27 11.67 -1.48 0.77
C ASN A 27 10.92 -0.84 1.96
N GLU A 28 10.59 0.45 1.89
CA GLU A 28 9.76 1.12 2.90
C GLU A 28 8.36 0.51 2.94
N PHE A 29 7.75 0.25 1.78
CA PHE A 29 6.47 -0.44 1.69
C PHE A 29 6.52 -1.84 2.27
N ARG A 30 7.59 -2.61 1.98
CA ARG A 30 7.78 -3.94 2.56
C ARG A 30 7.87 -3.87 4.08
N ARG A 31 8.61 -2.90 4.62
CA ARG A 31 8.74 -2.69 6.07
C ARG A 31 7.40 -2.30 6.71
N ILE A 32 6.62 -1.44 6.06
CA ILE A 32 5.27 -1.07 6.51
C ILE A 32 4.34 -2.29 6.46
N TYR A 33 4.41 -3.08 5.38
CA TYR A 33 3.62 -4.31 5.23
C TYR A 33 3.98 -5.36 6.29
N ASP A 34 5.26 -5.53 6.60
CA ASP A 34 5.72 -6.45 7.65
C ASP A 34 5.25 -5.99 9.04
N LEU A 35 5.25 -4.69 9.31
CA LEU A 35 4.66 -4.11 10.53
C LEU A 35 3.14 -4.31 10.59
N MET A 36 2.43 -4.11 9.47
CA MET A 36 0.99 -4.36 9.37
C MET A 36 0.66 -5.85 9.60
N LYS A 37 1.51 -6.76 9.10
CA LYS A 37 1.42 -8.20 9.36
C LYS A 37 1.59 -8.52 10.85
N GLN A 38 2.53 -7.88 11.54
CA GLN A 38 2.76 -8.09 12.97
C GLN A 38 1.58 -7.60 13.83
N ILE A 39 0.96 -6.48 13.42
CA ILE A 39 -0.17 -5.88 14.15
C ILE A 39 -1.49 -6.58 13.77
N GLY A 40 -1.57 -7.19 12.60
CA GLY A 40 -2.78 -7.86 12.10
C GLY A 40 -3.93 -6.90 11.78
N CYS A 41 -3.67 -5.58 11.74
CA CYS A 41 -4.68 -4.53 11.56
C CYS A 41 -4.15 -3.44 10.61
N VAL A 42 -4.95 -3.09 9.60
CA VAL A 42 -4.71 -1.94 8.71
C VAL A 42 -5.89 -0.98 8.79
N SER A 43 -5.63 0.28 9.16
CA SER A 43 -6.64 1.34 9.14
C SER A 43 -6.77 1.96 7.75
N ILE A 44 -8.00 2.11 7.27
CA ILE A 44 -8.32 2.71 5.97
C ILE A 44 -9.40 3.77 6.16
N ASN A 45 -9.14 4.96 5.63
CA ASN A 45 -10.06 6.09 5.73
C ASN A 45 -10.77 6.43 4.42
N ASN A 46 -10.36 5.81 3.30
CA ASN A 46 -10.96 6.05 1.98
C ASN A 46 -10.79 4.88 1.02
N VAL A 47 -11.60 4.88 -0.05
CA VAL A 47 -11.59 3.85 -1.11
C VAL A 47 -10.25 3.76 -1.86
N ALA A 48 -9.53 4.88 -2.00
CA ALA A 48 -8.27 4.90 -2.75
C ALA A 48 -7.16 4.13 -2.02
N GLU A 49 -7.08 4.24 -0.70
CA GLU A 49 -6.17 3.47 0.16
C GLU A 49 -6.46 1.97 0.09
N LEU A 50 -7.74 1.58 0.11
CA LEU A 50 -8.14 0.17 -0.05
C LEU A 50 -7.72 -0.40 -1.40
N LYS A 51 -7.93 0.34 -2.50
CA LYS A 51 -7.50 -0.11 -3.83
C LYS A 51 -5.98 -0.27 -3.93
N ARG A 52 -5.23 0.64 -3.30
CA ARG A 52 -3.76 0.54 -3.21
C ARG A 52 -3.35 -0.69 -2.41
N LEU A 53 -3.98 -0.95 -1.27
CA LEU A 53 -3.73 -2.16 -0.48
C LEU A 53 -4.00 -3.42 -1.29
N LYS A 54 -5.13 -3.51 -1.99
CA LYS A 54 -5.46 -4.66 -2.85
C LYS A 54 -4.43 -4.87 -3.95
N THR A 55 -4.01 -3.80 -4.62
CA THR A 55 -2.99 -3.84 -5.68
C THR A 55 -1.66 -4.35 -5.14
N VAL A 56 -1.27 -3.92 -3.93
CA VAL A 56 -0.04 -4.36 -3.27
C VAL A 56 -0.12 -5.83 -2.87
N MET A 57 -1.25 -6.28 -2.32
CA MET A 57 -1.46 -7.68 -1.95
C MET A 57 -1.56 -8.61 -3.14
N ASP A 58 -2.09 -8.14 -4.27
CA ASP A 58 -2.10 -8.89 -5.53
C ASP A 58 -0.75 -8.85 -6.25
N SER A 59 0.15 -7.95 -5.82
CA SER A 59 1.48 -7.87 -6.39
C SER A 59 2.29 -9.10 -5.99
N LYS A 60 3.02 -9.67 -6.96
CA LYS A 60 3.93 -10.81 -6.75
C LYS A 60 5.08 -10.51 -5.79
N LEU A 61 5.22 -9.27 -5.30
CA LEU A 61 6.19 -8.89 -4.27
C LEU A 61 5.79 -9.43 -2.89
N VAL A 62 4.50 -9.71 -2.69
CA VAL A 62 3.95 -10.24 -1.45
C VAL A 62 3.58 -11.71 -1.68
N ASN A 63 4.52 -12.62 -1.43
CA ASN A 63 4.36 -14.05 -1.68
C ASN A 63 3.46 -14.78 -0.65
N GLU A 64 2.83 -14.05 0.26
CA GLU A 64 2.10 -14.60 1.39
C GLU A 64 0.77 -13.88 1.60
N LYS A 65 -0.30 -14.65 1.77
CA LYS A 65 -1.64 -14.14 2.07
C LYS A 65 -1.61 -13.28 3.34
N PHE A 66 -2.23 -12.10 3.26
CA PHE A 66 -2.50 -11.29 4.44
C PHE A 66 -3.56 -12.01 5.29
N ASN A 67 -3.20 -12.34 6.54
CA ASN A 67 -4.10 -13.01 7.49
C ASN A 67 -4.64 -12.04 8.56
N GLY A 68 -4.50 -10.72 8.36
CA GLY A 68 -5.02 -9.70 9.27
C GLY A 68 -6.44 -9.26 8.92
N PHE A 69 -6.96 -8.32 9.70
CA PHE A 69 -8.21 -7.61 9.43
C PHE A 69 -7.94 -6.17 9.02
N VAL A 70 -8.85 -5.61 8.22
CA VAL A 70 -8.80 -4.22 7.77
C VAL A 70 -9.88 -3.47 8.56
N VAL A 71 -9.48 -2.41 9.26
CA VAL A 71 -10.42 -1.51 9.94
C VAL A 71 -10.70 -0.35 9.03
N VAL A 72 -11.97 -0.15 8.69
CA VAL A 72 -12.40 0.98 7.85
C VAL A 72 -13.15 1.97 8.71
N TYR A 73 -12.73 3.23 8.68
CA TYR A 73 -13.34 4.32 9.45
C TYR A 73 -14.18 5.21 8.54
N ASN A 74 -15.43 5.47 8.95
CA ASN A 74 -16.31 6.48 8.35
C ASN A 74 -16.41 6.45 6.81
N CYS A 75 -16.26 5.27 6.19
CA CYS A 75 -16.29 5.11 4.74
C CYS A 75 -17.06 3.84 4.34
N PRO A 76 -18.41 3.91 4.28
CA PRO A 76 -19.27 2.76 3.94
C PRO A 76 -18.94 2.15 2.57
N GLU A 77 -18.54 2.99 1.62
CA GLU A 77 -18.11 2.58 0.27
C GLU A 77 -16.84 1.72 0.33
N ALA A 78 -15.88 2.06 1.19
CA ALA A 78 -14.69 1.27 1.40
C ALA A 78 -14.97 -0.01 2.20
N VAL A 79 -15.94 -0.01 3.11
CA VAL A 79 -16.40 -1.24 3.80
C VAL A 79 -16.96 -2.25 2.78
N ALA A 80 -17.88 -1.80 1.93
CA ALA A 80 -18.50 -2.65 0.91
C ALA A 80 -17.45 -3.19 -0.07
N LEU A 81 -16.62 -2.31 -0.62
CA LEU A 81 -15.56 -2.70 -1.56
C LEU A 81 -14.53 -3.63 -0.90
N GLY A 82 -14.21 -3.43 0.38
CA GLY A 82 -13.25 -4.26 1.10
C GLY A 82 -13.76 -5.70 1.25
N ARG A 83 -15.04 -5.85 1.59
CA ARG A 83 -15.71 -7.16 1.66
C ARG A 83 -15.73 -7.84 0.29
N GLU A 84 -16.05 -7.11 -0.79
CA GLU A 84 -15.99 -7.64 -2.17
C GLU A 84 -14.59 -8.09 -2.59
N MET A 85 -13.55 -7.38 -2.14
CA MET A 85 -12.15 -7.71 -2.40
C MET A 85 -11.63 -8.91 -1.57
N GLY A 86 -12.46 -9.45 -0.68
CA GLY A 86 -12.12 -10.60 0.18
C GLY A 86 -11.36 -10.24 1.45
N PHE A 87 -11.38 -8.98 1.87
CA PHE A 87 -10.82 -8.56 3.15
C PHE A 87 -11.77 -8.87 4.31
N THR A 88 -11.22 -9.29 5.44
CA THR A 88 -11.93 -9.28 6.72
C THR A 88 -12.02 -7.84 7.20
N ILE A 89 -13.22 -7.23 7.11
CA ILE A 89 -13.44 -5.82 7.45
C ILE A 89 -14.09 -5.70 8.83
N ASN A 90 -13.46 -4.96 9.74
CA ASN A 90 -14.09 -4.46 10.97
C ASN A 90 -14.49 -3.00 10.71
N ASN A 91 -15.80 -2.73 10.67
CA ASN A 91 -16.29 -1.36 10.55
C ASN A 91 -16.21 -0.67 11.92
N SER A 92 -15.60 0.52 12.01
CA SER A 92 -15.48 1.24 13.29
C SER A 92 -16.84 1.51 13.94
N ASP A 93 -17.89 1.66 13.12
CA ASP A 93 -19.26 1.91 13.60
C ASP A 93 -19.91 0.64 14.19
N GLU A 94 -19.41 -0.55 13.86
CA GLU A 94 -19.91 -1.84 14.35
C GLU A 94 -19.14 -2.34 15.59
N VAL A 95 -18.02 -1.70 15.96
CA VAL A 95 -17.21 -2.08 17.11
C VAL A 95 -17.57 -1.19 18.31
N GLU A 96 -18.51 -1.67 19.14
CA GLU A 96 -18.78 -1.04 20.45
C GLU A 96 -17.49 -0.95 21.26
N GLY A 97 -17.00 0.28 21.50
CA GLY A 97 -15.79 0.55 22.29
C GLY A 97 -14.61 1.12 21.52
N PHE A 98 -14.65 1.16 20.18
CA PHE A 98 -13.61 1.81 19.38
C PHE A 98 -13.84 3.33 19.29
N LYS A 99 -13.72 4.03 20.43
CA LYS A 99 -13.60 5.49 20.41
C LYS A 99 -12.22 5.83 19.89
N GLY A 100 -12.17 6.38 18.68
CA GLY A 100 -10.94 6.72 17.97
C GLY A 100 -9.88 7.37 18.86
N ILE A 101 -8.65 6.88 18.72
CA ILE A 101 -7.44 7.53 19.19
C ILE A 101 -6.95 8.44 18.05
#